data_AF-A0A7L5ABK0-F1
#
_entry.id   AF-A0A7L5ABK0-F1
#
_cell.length_a   1.000
_cell.length_b   1.000
_cell.length_c   1.000
_cell.angle_alpha   90.00
_cell.angle_beta   90.00
_cell.angle_gamma   90.00
#
_symmetry.space_group_name_H-M   'P 1'
#
loop_
_entity.id
_entity.type
_entity.pdbx_description
1 polymer ?
#
loop_
_entity_poly.entity_id
_entity_poly.type
_entity_poly.pdbx_seq_one_letter_code
_entity_poly.pdbx_strand_id
1 'polypeptide(L)' 'MHKVLMTGHAETSLGAFDFKVGNWNDGIGLMVRDTGAGDRGFNGAGIWPTVEKAQQIADQTAKRLLDPNCAIVWTAISN' A
#
# COMPACT_ATOMS: atom_id res chain seq x y z
N MET A 1 2.83 6.91 -17.83
CA MET A 1 3.70 7.55 -16.81
C MET A 1 3.21 7.07 -15.46
N HIS A 2 4.06 6.40 -14.67
CA HIS A 2 3.66 5.95 -13.33
C HIS A 2 3.78 7.10 -12.34
N LYS A 3 2.66 7.60 -11.84
CA LYS A 3 2.64 8.69 -10.85
C LYS A 3 2.12 8.17 -9.52
N VAL A 4 2.96 8.21 -8.48
CA VAL A 4 2.49 7.94 -7.11
C VAL A 4 1.63 9.12 -6.66
N LEU A 5 0.47 8.80 -6.10
CA LEU A 5 -0.50 9.77 -5.57
C LEU A 5 -0.43 9.85 -4.04
N MET A 6 -0.12 8.73 -3.39
CA MET A 6 -0.03 8.63 -1.94
C MET A 6 0.81 7.45 -1.50
N THR A 7 1.32 7.56 -0.28
CA THR A 7 2.02 6.49 0.45
C THR A 7 1.24 6.13 1.70
N GLY A 8 1.26 4.86 2.07
CA GLY A 8 0.65 4.36 3.30
C GLY A 8 1.69 3.64 4.15
N HIS A 9 1.57 3.73 5.46
CA HIS A 9 2.37 2.95 6.40
C HIS A 9 1.48 2.29 7.46
N ALA A 10 1.77 1.04 7.79
CA ALA A 10 1.13 0.29 8.86
C ALA A 10 2.19 -0.50 9.62
N GLU A 11 2.14 -0.45 10.94
CA GLU A 11 3.08 -1.13 11.83
C GLU A 11 2.35 -1.71 13.05
N THR A 12 2.73 -2.92 13.43
CA THR A 12 2.33 -3.59 14.66
C THR A 12 3.52 -4.38 15.23
N SER A 13 3.33 -5.05 16.37
CA SER A 13 4.34 -5.96 16.91
C SER A 13 4.66 -7.16 16.00
N LEU A 14 3.81 -7.46 15.02
CA LEU A 14 4.01 -8.56 14.06
C LEU A 14 4.83 -8.13 12.84
N GLY A 15 4.99 -6.84 12.60
CA GLY A 15 5.77 -6.30 11.49
C GLY A 15 5.26 -4.96 10.99
N ALA A 16 5.78 -4.52 9.85
CA ALA A 16 5.39 -3.26 9.24
C ALA A 16 5.38 -3.35 7.72
N PHE A 17 4.39 -2.70 7.10
CA PHE A 17 4.23 -2.61 5.65
C PHE A 17 4.17 -1.16 5.19
N ASP A 18 4.83 -0.90 4.07
CA ASP A 18 4.65 0.32 3.29
C ASP A 18 3.83 0.05 2.04
N PHE A 19 3.02 1.04 1.67
CA PHE A 19 2.12 1.00 0.53
C PHE A 19 2.37 2.20 -0.38
N LYS A 20 2.19 2.01 -1.68
CA LYS A 20 2.11 3.09 -2.66
C LYS A 20 0.89 2.90 -3.53
N VAL A 21 0.14 3.97 -3.74
CA VAL A 21 -1.00 4.00 -4.65
C VAL A 21 -0.76 5.08 -5.69
N GLY A 22 -0.98 4.76 -6.97
CA GLY A 22 -0.65 5.69 -8.06
C GLY A 22 -1.28 5.37 -9.40
N ASN A 23 -1.26 6.35 -10.31
CA ASN A 23 -1.73 6.20 -11.70
C ASN A 23 -0.75 5.36 -12.51
N TRP A 24 -1.24 4.27 -13.05
CA TRP A 24 -0.54 3.33 -13.93
C TRP A 24 -1.27 3.28 -15.28
N ASN A 25 -0.67 2.62 -16.28
CA ASN A 25 -1.20 2.66 -17.66
C ASN A 25 -2.65 2.17 -17.76
N ASP A 26 -3.07 1.21 -16.93
CA ASP A 26 -4.39 0.57 -17.02
C ASP A 26 -5.29 0.85 -15.79
N GLY A 27 -4.92 1.82 -14.94
CA GLY A 27 -5.72 2.18 -13.75
C GLY A 27 -4.86 2.61 -12.57
N ILE A 28 -5.31 2.25 -11.35
CA ILE A 28 -4.63 2.60 -10.10
C ILE A 28 -3.80 1.42 -9.60
N GLY A 29 -2.48 1.54 -9.69
CA GLY A 29 -1.55 0.54 -9.18
C GLY A 29 -1.42 0.60 -7.66
N LEU A 30 -1.45 -0.57 -7.03
CA LEU A 30 -1.07 -0.77 -5.63
C LEU A 30 0.28 -1.47 -5.56
N MET A 31 1.22 -0.91 -4.80
CA MET A 31 2.46 -1.57 -4.44
C MET A 31 2.56 -1.75 -2.93
N VAL A 32 3.15 -2.88 -2.52
CA VAL A 32 3.35 -3.27 -1.11
C VAL A 32 4.81 -3.61 -0.87
N ARG A 33 5.33 -3.23 0.28
CA ARG A 33 6.64 -3.64 0.78
C ARG A 33 6.53 -4.05 2.24
N ASP A 34 6.98 -5.25 2.57
CA ASP A 34 7.29 -5.62 3.95
C ASP A 34 8.58 -4.93 4.37
N THR A 35 8.56 -4.20 5.49
CA THR A 35 9.70 -3.43 5.99
C THR A 35 10.47 -4.14 7.10
N GLY A 36 9.96 -5.27 7.62
CA GLY A 36 10.57 -6.04 8.69
C GLY A 36 11.61 -7.07 8.22
N ALA A 37 11.51 -7.56 6.98
CA ALA A 37 12.30 -8.71 6.51
C ALA A 37 13.61 -8.37 5.77
N GLY A 38 14.05 -7.10 5.76
CA GLY A 38 15.24 -6.67 5.01
C GLY A 38 15.07 -6.68 3.48
N ASP A 39 13.86 -6.96 2.99
CA ASP A 39 13.50 -6.82 1.58
C ASP A 39 13.42 -5.32 1.21
N ARG A 40 14.03 -4.95 0.09
CA ARG A 40 14.17 -3.56 -0.35
C ARG A 40 13.17 -3.20 -1.46
N GLY A 41 12.47 -4.19 -2.01
CA GLY A 41 11.58 -4.02 -3.15
C GLY A 41 10.14 -3.70 -2.77
N PHE A 42 9.47 -2.88 -3.60
CA PHE A 42 8.02 -2.84 -3.63
C PHE A 42 7.53 -3.91 -4.61
N ASN A 43 6.66 -4.80 -4.14
CA ASN A 43 6.00 -5.81 -4.94
C ASN A 43 4.65 -5.27 -5.46
N GLY A 44 4.35 -5.52 -6.72
CA GLY A 44 3.07 -5.14 -7.33
C GLY A 44 1.93 -5.99 -6.78
N ALA A 45 0.92 -5.34 -6.20
CA ALA A 45 -0.26 -5.97 -5.63
C ALA A 45 -1.51 -5.80 -6.52
N GLY A 46 -1.29 -5.49 -7.81
CA GLY A 46 -2.34 -5.38 -8.83
C GLY A 46 -2.68 -3.95 -9.26
N ILE A 47 -3.54 -3.88 -10.28
CA ILE A 47 -4.14 -2.64 -10.82
C ILE A 47 -5.63 -2.65 -10.50
N TRP A 48 -6.13 -1.55 -9.96
CA TRP A 48 -7.48 -1.38 -9.46
C TRP A 48 -8.22 -0.25 -10.18
N PRO A 49 -9.56 -0.29 -10.24
CA PRO A 49 -10.34 0.72 -10.95
C PRO A 49 -10.29 2.10 -10.30
N THR A 50 -10.08 2.18 -8.98
CA THR A 50 -10.05 3.45 -8.23
C THR A 50 -9.02 3.44 -7.10
N VAL A 51 -8.70 4.63 -6.59
CA VAL A 51 -7.82 4.82 -5.42
C VAL A 51 -8.44 4.20 -4.18
N GLU A 52 -9.74 4.40 -3.97
CA GLU A 52 -10.47 3.84 -2.83
C GLU A 52 -10.41 2.32 -2.86
N LYS A 53 -10.53 1.69 -4.03
CA LYS A 53 -10.41 0.24 -4.14
C LYS A 53 -9.00 -0.24 -3.82
N ALA A 54 -7.97 0.45 -4.33
CA ALA A 54 -6.58 0.13 -4.00
C ALA A 54 -6.30 0.26 -2.49
N GLN A 55 -6.82 1.32 -1.85
CA GLN A 55 -6.70 1.51 -0.40
C GLN A 55 -7.45 0.45 0.40
N GLN A 56 -8.64 0.03 -0.05
CA GLN A 56 -9.38 -1.08 0.58
C GLN A 56 -8.59 -2.39 0.54
N ILE A 57 -7.95 -2.70 -0.59
CA ILE A 57 -7.12 -3.92 -0.72
C ILE A 57 -5.88 -3.82 0.17
N ALA A 58 -5.25 -2.65 0.25
CA ALA A 58 -4.15 -2.40 1.17
C ALA A 58 -4.58 -2.62 2.63
N ASP A 59 -5.72 -2.05 3.05
CA ASP A 59 -6.27 -2.20 4.39
C ASP A 59 -6.57 -3.66 4.74
N GLN A 60 -7.20 -4.40 3.82
CA GLN A 60 -7.42 -5.84 3.98
C GLN A 60 -6.12 -6.63 4.11
N THR A 61 -5.09 -6.23 3.36
CA THR A 61 -3.76 -6.86 3.40
C THR A 61 -3.09 -6.61 4.75
N ALA A 62 -3.05 -5.36 5.21
CA ALA A 62 -2.52 -5.01 6.52
C ALA A 62 -3.26 -5.76 7.64
N LYS A 63 -4.59 -5.82 7.58
CA LYS A 63 -5.38 -6.51 8.59
C LYS A 63 -5.16 -8.02 8.64
N ARG A 64 -4.97 -8.63 7.47
CA ARG A 64 -4.70 -10.07 7.36
C ARG A 64 -3.30 -10.45 7.81
N LEU A 65 -2.30 -9.62 7.50
CA LEU A 65 -0.89 -9.95 7.70
C LEU A 65 -0.30 -9.39 8.99
N LEU A 66 -0.83 -8.27 9.50
CA LEU A 66 -0.39 -7.65 10.74
C LEU A 66 -1.36 -7.88 11.89
N ASP A 67 -2.52 -7.24 11.88
CA ASP A 67 -3.51 -7.33 12.96
C ASP A 67 -4.90 -6.91 12.45
N PRO A 68 -6.00 -7.57 12.82
CA PRO A 68 -7.35 -7.18 12.36
C PRO A 68 -7.75 -5.72 12.64
N ASN A 69 -7.14 -5.09 13.65
CA ASN A 69 -7.35 -3.69 14.05
C ASN A 69 -6.27 -2.75 13.50
N CYS A 70 -5.33 -3.28 12.71
CA CYS A 70 -4.30 -2.47 12.06
C CYS A 70 -4.95 -1.45 11.12
N ALA A 71 -4.42 -0.23 11.15
CA ALA A 71 -4.84 0.86 10.29
C ALA A 71 -3.63 1.38 9.50
N ILE A 72 -3.86 1.69 8.24
CA ILE A 72 -2.84 2.33 7.39
C ILE A 72 -2.96 3.84 7.54
N VAL A 73 -1.85 4.47 7.90
CA VAL A 73 -1.72 5.93 7.86
C VAL A 73 -1.34 6.36 6.45
N TRP A 74 -2.27 7.01 5.75
CA TRP A 74 -2.07 7.50 4.39
C TRP A 74 -1.56 8.95 4.38
N THR A 75 -0.57 9.22 3.54
CA THR A 75 -0.08 10.56 3.24
C THR A 75 -0.20 10.80 1.73
N ALA A 76 -1.00 11.81 1.35
CA ALA A 76 -1.07 12.26 -0.02
C ALA A 76 0.26 12.92 -0.42
N ILE A 77 0.75 12.61 -1.61
CA ILE A 77 1.93 13.28 -2.17
C ILE A 77 1.41 14.46 -2.98
N SER A 78 1.55 15.66 -2.43
CA SER A 78 1.34 16.90 -3.16
C SER A 78 2.41 17.03 -4.24
N ASN A 79 1.99 17.26 -5.48
CA ASN A 79 2.88 17.73 -6.54
C ASN A 79 3.07 19.24 -6.44
#